data_AF-A0A9X7RXT7-F1
#
_entry.id   AF-A0A9X7RXT7-F1
#
_cell.length_a   1.000
_cell.length_b   1.000
_cell.length_c   1.000
_cell.angle_alpha   90.00
_cell.angle_beta   90.00
_cell.angle_gamma   90.00
#
_symmetry.space_group_name_H-M   'P 1'
#
loop_
_entity.id
_entity.type
_entity.pdbx_description
1 polymer ?
#
loop_
_entity_poly.entity_id
_entity_poly.type
_entity_poly.pdbx_seq_one_letter_code
_entity_poly.pdbx_strand_id
1 'polypeptide(L)'
;MQELQVKVTQAQVEIVDREKFEQNINDVVAKYQNYTVTAATIKEDKQVLADLRKLKKQLSDERIKVKKELSKPADEIDGYIKQASKPLDDTIDKIAADVKEFEDHQKAVRLDTVKSYLANKAAEYMLDPRIFDAKATEYIKAADFMADGVTLKKVTMKSLEDMVTFEYQKQEEYKKAKATISGQCAEYGMTDQPYIRMLEVMTLVEVLEQIKSDYLFEKQKQEMRKAKEEREQLLAAQRDKEQEQVQKSSETPKIDPETGEILDGGQLSHPDQETLAGSENEPKRYTQKMTLEVYFTETAEKDRFKSGLSQLGFDFKKNYQVSGYQRIEPLTQAELAEQNGW
;
A
#
# COMPACT_ATOMS: atom_id res chain seq x y z
N MET A 1 -23.19 11.83 -47.78
CA MET A 1 -21.90 12.45 -48.14
C MET A 1 -21.48 11.89 -49.49
N GLN A 2 -20.92 12.71 -50.37
CA GLN A 2 -20.46 12.25 -51.68
C GLN A 2 -19.04 11.68 -51.53
N GLU A 3 -18.81 10.48 -52.04
CA GLU A 3 -17.52 9.80 -51.94
C GLU A 3 -16.59 10.25 -53.07
N LEU A 4 -15.28 10.31 -52.78
CA LEU A 4 -14.25 10.64 -53.76
C LEU A 4 -14.15 9.50 -54.78
N GLN A 5 -14.33 9.82 -56.07
CA GLN A 5 -14.13 8.88 -57.18
C GLN A 5 -12.87 9.26 -57.96
N VAL A 6 -11.90 8.34 -58.03
CA VAL A 6 -10.65 8.53 -58.77
C VAL A 6 -10.56 7.50 -59.89
N LYS A 7 -10.38 7.96 -61.14
CA LYS A 7 -10.15 7.09 -62.29
C LYS A 7 -8.65 6.98 -62.56
N VAL A 8 -8.11 5.77 -62.50
CA VAL A 8 -6.70 5.49 -62.81
C VAL A 8 -6.59 4.91 -64.21
N THR A 9 -5.66 5.42 -65.00
CA THR A 9 -5.27 4.83 -66.30
C THR A 9 -3.81 4.42 -66.24
N GLN A 10 -3.46 3.27 -66.83
CA GLN A 10 -2.12 2.72 -66.76
C GLN A 10 -1.18 3.48 -67.72
N ALA A 11 -0.06 3.97 -67.21
CA ALA A 11 0.96 4.61 -68.04
C ALA A 11 1.71 3.56 -68.88
N GLN A 12 1.88 3.83 -70.17
CA GLN A 12 2.69 3.03 -71.09
C GLN A 12 4.07 3.65 -71.24
N VAL A 13 5.12 2.85 -71.10
CA VAL A 13 6.52 3.27 -71.22
C VAL A 13 7.21 2.35 -72.21
N GLU A 14 7.77 2.91 -73.27
CA GLU A 14 8.49 2.18 -74.30
C GLU A 14 9.92 2.71 -74.43
N ILE A 15 10.89 1.80 -74.57
CA ILE A 15 12.26 2.17 -74.94
C ILE A 15 12.32 2.19 -76.47
N VAL A 16 12.49 3.39 -77.03
CA VAL A 16 12.63 3.57 -78.49
C VAL A 16 13.85 2.82 -78.99
N ASP A 17 13.69 2.04 -80.07
CA ASP A 17 14.73 1.24 -80.70
C ASP A 17 15.53 0.36 -79.70
N ARG A 18 14.82 -0.29 -78.77
CA ARG A 18 15.40 -1.12 -77.70
C ARG A 18 16.49 -2.08 -78.20
N GLU A 19 16.23 -2.80 -79.28
CA GLU A 19 17.18 -3.76 -79.85
C GLU A 19 18.48 -3.07 -80.30
N LYS A 20 18.37 -1.92 -80.98
CA LYS A 20 19.52 -1.13 -81.42
C LYS A 20 20.28 -0.53 -80.23
N PHE A 21 19.56 -0.10 -79.19
CA PHE A 21 20.16 0.38 -77.95
C PHE A 21 20.95 -0.72 -77.22
N GLU A 22 20.35 -1.90 -77.04
CA GLU A 22 21.00 -3.06 -76.42
C GLU A 22 22.22 -3.51 -77.24
N GLN A 23 22.11 -3.51 -78.57
CA GLN A 23 23.24 -3.81 -79.47
C GLN A 23 24.39 -2.81 -79.30
N ASN A 24 24.11 -1.50 -79.29
CA ASN A 24 25.14 -0.48 -79.08
C ASN A 24 25.86 -0.63 -77.73
N ILE A 25 25.13 -0.99 -76.67
CA ILE A 25 25.74 -1.25 -75.35
C ILE A 25 26.64 -2.49 -75.41
N ASN A 26 26.17 -3.57 -76.03
CA ASN A 26 26.94 -4.80 -76.19
C ASN A 26 28.21 -4.58 -77.01
N ASP A 27 28.16 -3.77 -78.07
CA ASP A 27 29.32 -3.43 -78.90
C ASP A 27 30.37 -2.64 -78.11
N VAL A 28 29.94 -1.67 -77.29
CA VAL A 28 30.83 -0.93 -76.39
C VAL A 28 31.46 -1.85 -75.36
N VAL A 29 30.69 -2.78 -74.77
CA VAL A 29 31.21 -3.77 -73.83
C VAL A 29 32.23 -4.67 -74.51
N ALA A 30 31.90 -5.27 -75.66
CA ALA A 30 32.79 -6.17 -76.40
C ALA A 30 34.12 -5.50 -76.78
N LYS A 31 34.07 -4.20 -77.16
CA LYS A 31 35.26 -3.42 -77.51
C LYS A 31 36.23 -3.25 -76.35
N TYR A 32 35.73 -3.10 -75.12
CA TYR A 32 36.56 -2.75 -73.96
C TYR A 32 36.68 -3.86 -72.91
N GLN A 33 35.97 -4.99 -73.05
CA GLN A 33 35.93 -6.07 -72.06
C GLN A 33 37.32 -6.65 -71.73
N ASN A 34 38.18 -6.79 -72.73
CA ASN A 34 39.55 -7.32 -72.59
C ASN A 34 40.62 -6.25 -72.84
N TYR A 35 40.25 -4.97 -72.88
CA TYR A 35 41.17 -3.87 -73.14
C TYR A 35 42.03 -3.57 -71.91
N THR A 36 43.35 -3.50 -72.10
CA THR A 36 44.29 -3.15 -71.03
C THR A 36 44.92 -1.79 -71.30
N VAL A 37 44.74 -0.86 -70.37
CA VAL A 37 45.34 0.47 -70.40
C VAL A 37 46.86 0.36 -70.30
N THR A 38 47.59 1.09 -71.15
CA THR A 38 49.06 1.13 -71.13
C THR A 38 49.58 2.55 -70.85
N ALA A 39 50.86 2.68 -70.50
CA ALA A 39 51.47 3.99 -70.28
C ALA A 39 51.44 4.89 -71.53
N ALA A 40 51.44 4.30 -72.73
CA ALA A 40 51.40 5.02 -74.00
C ALA A 40 49.99 5.51 -74.38
N THR A 41 48.93 4.85 -73.91
CA THR A 41 47.52 5.14 -74.25
C THR A 41 46.77 5.89 -73.14
N ILE A 42 47.41 6.14 -72.00
CA ILE A 42 46.79 6.66 -70.78
C ILE A 42 46.06 8.00 -70.98
N LYS A 43 46.51 8.83 -71.92
CA LYS A 43 45.89 10.13 -72.19
C LYS A 43 44.54 9.95 -72.87
N GLU A 44 44.49 9.11 -73.89
CA GLU A 44 43.29 8.75 -74.65
C GLU A 44 42.33 7.90 -73.80
N ASP A 45 42.85 6.97 -73.00
CA ASP A 45 42.06 6.09 -72.12
C ASP A 45 41.30 6.85 -71.04
N LYS A 46 41.86 7.96 -70.54
CA LYS A 46 41.14 8.86 -69.62
C LYS A 46 39.93 9.49 -70.28
N GLN A 47 40.03 9.84 -71.56
CA GLN A 47 38.91 10.40 -72.32
C GLN A 47 37.83 9.32 -72.54
N VAL A 48 38.22 8.12 -72.95
CA VAL A 48 37.29 6.98 -73.12
C VAL A 48 36.56 6.66 -71.81
N LEU A 49 37.26 6.62 -70.68
CA LEU A 49 36.65 6.41 -69.36
C LEU A 49 35.62 7.51 -69.01
N ALA A 50 35.94 8.76 -69.33
CA ALA A 50 35.02 9.87 -69.11
C ALA A 50 33.75 9.71 -69.96
N ASP A 51 33.88 9.30 -71.22
CA ASP A 51 32.76 9.08 -72.13
C ASP A 51 31.88 7.90 -71.69
N LEU A 52 32.47 6.79 -71.26
CA LEU A 52 31.74 5.64 -70.70
C LEU A 52 30.97 6.01 -69.41
N ARG A 53 31.59 6.79 -68.52
CA ARG A 53 30.92 7.29 -67.32
C ARG A 53 29.78 8.24 -67.66
N LYS A 54 29.96 9.09 -68.67
CA LYS A 54 28.91 10.00 -69.16
C LYS A 54 27.72 9.21 -69.72
N LEU A 55 27.97 8.17 -70.52
CA LEU A 55 26.92 7.28 -71.02
C LEU A 55 26.14 6.60 -69.88
N LYS A 56 26.84 6.00 -68.90
CA LYS A 56 26.21 5.39 -67.72
C LYS A 56 25.36 6.40 -66.94
N LYS A 57 25.86 7.62 -66.78
CA LYS A 57 25.15 8.70 -66.10
C LYS A 57 23.86 9.07 -66.85
N GLN A 58 23.92 9.26 -68.16
CA GLN A 58 22.75 9.58 -68.99
C GLN A 58 21.63 8.52 -68.85
N LEU A 59 21.98 7.23 -68.82
CA LEU A 59 21.00 6.15 -68.60
C LEU A 59 20.34 6.24 -67.22
N SER A 60 21.13 6.51 -66.18
CA SER A 60 20.59 6.70 -64.84
C SER A 60 19.69 7.94 -64.76
N ASP A 61 20.08 9.04 -65.42
CA ASP A 61 19.34 10.30 -65.43
C ASP A 61 17.99 10.12 -66.15
N GLU A 62 17.95 9.45 -67.31
CA GLU A 62 16.70 9.17 -68.03
C GLU A 62 15.79 8.22 -67.25
N ARG A 63 16.34 7.19 -66.59
CA ARG A 63 15.58 6.32 -65.68
C ARG A 63 14.93 7.11 -64.55
N ILE A 64 15.67 8.02 -63.92
CA ILE A 64 15.16 8.86 -62.83
C ILE A 64 14.07 9.81 -63.36
N LYS A 65 14.28 10.41 -64.52
CA LYS A 65 13.33 11.30 -65.18
C LYS A 65 12.01 10.60 -65.48
N VAL A 66 12.04 9.44 -66.15
CA VAL A 66 10.85 8.63 -66.43
C VAL A 66 10.13 8.24 -65.14
N LYS A 67 10.86 7.78 -64.12
CA LYS A 67 10.27 7.46 -62.81
C LYS A 67 9.56 8.67 -62.19
N LYS A 68 10.15 9.85 -62.28
CA LYS A 68 9.59 11.11 -61.76
C LYS A 68 8.33 11.53 -62.52
N GLU A 69 8.34 11.42 -63.86
CA GLU A 69 7.18 11.73 -64.69
C GLU A 69 6.00 10.78 -64.39
N LEU A 70 6.27 9.49 -64.19
CA LEU A 70 5.25 8.49 -63.85
C LEU A 70 4.68 8.64 -62.42
N SER A 71 5.47 9.14 -61.47
CA SER A 71 5.03 9.37 -60.09
C SER A 71 4.28 10.69 -59.91
N LYS A 72 4.54 11.68 -60.76
CA LYS A 72 3.96 13.02 -60.67
C LYS A 72 2.42 13.04 -60.55
N PRO A 73 1.63 12.29 -61.34
CA PRO A 73 0.17 12.30 -61.19
C PRO A 73 -0.31 11.73 -59.84
N ALA A 74 0.41 10.76 -59.29
CA ALA A 74 0.10 10.19 -57.98
C ALA A 74 0.41 11.18 -56.85
N ASP A 75 1.57 11.84 -56.92
CA ASP A 75 1.97 12.89 -55.97
C ASP A 75 1.01 14.10 -56.02
N GLU A 76 0.54 14.48 -57.21
CA GLU A 76 -0.44 15.56 -57.39
C GLU A 76 -1.81 15.22 -56.78
N ILE A 77 -2.30 13.98 -56.98
CA ILE A 77 -3.56 13.53 -56.37
C ILE A 77 -3.43 13.48 -54.84
N ASP A 78 -2.35 12.92 -54.31
CA ASP A 78 -2.10 12.88 -52.86
C ASP A 78 -2.04 14.29 -52.26
N GLY A 79 -1.28 15.19 -52.88
CA GLY A 79 -1.19 16.60 -52.47
C GLY A 79 -2.55 17.31 -52.53
N TYR A 80 -3.31 17.11 -53.61
CA TYR A 80 -4.65 17.67 -53.75
C TYR A 80 -5.60 17.14 -52.68
N ILE A 81 -5.66 15.83 -52.43
CA ILE A 81 -6.54 15.24 -51.41
C ILE A 81 -6.20 15.80 -50.04
N LYS A 82 -4.92 15.84 -49.66
CA LYS A 82 -4.48 16.42 -48.38
C LYS A 82 -4.86 17.88 -48.24
N GLN A 83 -4.69 18.67 -49.31
CA GLN A 83 -5.05 20.08 -49.28
C GLN A 83 -6.57 20.29 -49.22
N ALA A 84 -7.34 19.49 -49.96
CA ALA A 84 -8.78 19.57 -50.04
C ALA A 84 -9.47 19.01 -48.77
N SER A 85 -8.89 18.00 -48.11
CA SER A 85 -9.40 17.45 -46.85
C SER A 85 -9.05 18.32 -45.65
N LYS A 86 -7.98 19.11 -45.71
CA LYS A 86 -7.50 19.90 -44.57
C LYS A 86 -8.58 20.76 -43.91
N PRO A 87 -9.44 21.51 -44.62
CA PRO A 87 -10.52 22.27 -43.97
C PRO A 87 -11.54 21.38 -43.24
N LEU A 88 -11.77 20.16 -43.73
CA LEU A 88 -12.61 19.17 -43.06
C LEU A 88 -11.92 18.64 -41.80
N ASP A 89 -10.63 18.31 -41.89
CA ASP A 89 -9.82 17.86 -40.73
C ASP A 89 -9.81 18.94 -39.63
N ASP A 90 -9.51 20.20 -39.99
CA ASP A 90 -9.54 21.34 -39.07
C ASP A 90 -10.93 21.53 -38.42
N THR A 91 -12.01 21.26 -39.18
CA THR A 91 -13.39 21.33 -38.66
C THR A 91 -13.69 20.18 -37.71
N ILE A 92 -13.25 18.96 -38.03
CA ILE A 92 -13.39 17.78 -37.16
C ILE A 92 -12.66 18.01 -35.84
N ASP A 93 -11.41 18.48 -35.90
CA ASP A 93 -10.60 18.75 -34.71
C ASP A 93 -11.23 19.81 -33.81
N LYS A 94 -11.76 20.88 -34.42
CA LYS A 94 -12.49 21.91 -33.68
C LYS A 94 -13.75 21.35 -33.01
N ILE A 95 -14.58 20.59 -33.73
CA ILE A 95 -15.79 20.00 -33.17
C ILE A 95 -15.44 19.01 -32.05
N ALA A 96 -14.38 18.21 -32.22
CA ALA A 96 -13.93 17.27 -31.20
C ALA A 96 -13.48 18.00 -29.92
N ALA A 97 -12.75 19.12 -30.06
CA ALA A 97 -12.37 19.98 -28.94
C ALA A 97 -13.60 20.60 -28.25
N ASP A 98 -14.50 21.19 -29.02
CA ASP A 98 -15.74 21.82 -28.51
C ASP A 98 -16.62 20.81 -27.76
N VAL A 99 -16.78 19.59 -28.30
CA VAL A 99 -17.53 18.49 -27.66
C VAL A 99 -16.88 18.07 -26.35
N LYS A 100 -15.56 17.90 -26.34
CA LYS A 100 -14.82 17.51 -25.13
C LYS A 100 -14.93 18.58 -24.04
N GLU A 101 -14.74 19.86 -24.40
CA GLU A 101 -14.88 20.98 -23.47
C GLU A 101 -16.29 21.05 -22.88
N PHE A 102 -17.32 20.87 -23.72
CA PHE A 102 -18.70 20.84 -23.27
C PHE A 102 -18.98 19.68 -22.31
N GLU A 103 -18.50 18.46 -22.61
CA GLU A 103 -18.65 17.31 -21.72
C GLU A 103 -17.95 17.49 -20.37
N ASP A 104 -16.74 18.05 -20.38
CA ASP A 104 -15.99 18.32 -19.16
C ASP A 104 -16.64 19.43 -18.33
N HIS A 105 -17.17 20.47 -18.98
CA HIS A 105 -17.99 21.49 -18.32
C HIS A 105 -19.25 20.88 -17.70
N GLN A 106 -19.97 20.01 -18.41
CA GLN A 106 -21.13 19.32 -17.85
C GLN A 106 -20.78 18.48 -16.61
N LYS A 107 -19.66 17.77 -16.62
CA LYS A 107 -19.19 17.01 -15.45
C LYS A 107 -18.88 17.93 -14.28
N ALA A 108 -18.22 19.06 -14.53
CA ALA A 108 -17.90 20.05 -13.50
C ALA A 108 -19.17 20.64 -12.87
N VAL A 109 -20.16 21.03 -13.69
CA VAL A 109 -21.46 21.53 -13.21
C VAL A 109 -22.19 20.47 -12.39
N ARG A 110 -22.24 19.21 -12.86
CA ARG A 110 -22.86 18.11 -12.10
C ARG A 110 -22.17 17.89 -10.75
N LEU A 111 -20.84 17.90 -10.74
CA LEU A 111 -20.08 17.77 -9.49
C LEU A 111 -20.39 18.92 -8.53
N ASP A 112 -20.45 20.15 -9.03
CA ASP A 112 -20.79 21.33 -8.22
C ASP A 112 -22.20 21.25 -7.64
N THR A 113 -23.19 20.80 -8.43
CA THR A 113 -24.55 20.54 -7.93
C THR A 113 -24.55 19.52 -6.80
N VAL A 114 -23.87 18.38 -6.98
CA VAL A 114 -23.82 17.31 -5.96
C VAL A 114 -23.13 17.82 -4.69
N LYS A 115 -22.00 18.52 -4.82
CA LYS A 115 -21.28 19.10 -3.69
C LYS A 115 -22.10 20.15 -2.96
N SER A 116 -22.78 21.03 -3.70
CA SER A 116 -23.67 22.05 -3.13
C SER A 116 -24.84 21.42 -2.36
N TYR A 117 -25.45 20.37 -2.92
CA TYR A 117 -26.51 19.63 -2.24
C TYR A 117 -26.02 18.95 -0.96
N LEU A 118 -24.88 18.25 -1.03
CA LEU A 118 -24.23 17.64 0.13
C LEU A 118 -23.85 18.67 1.19
N ALA A 119 -23.33 19.84 0.78
CA ALA A 119 -22.96 20.92 1.71
C ALA A 119 -24.17 21.47 2.46
N ASN A 120 -25.28 21.69 1.76
CA ASN A 120 -26.54 22.12 2.38
C ASN A 120 -27.03 21.08 3.40
N LYS A 121 -26.97 19.79 3.05
CA LYS A 121 -27.40 18.71 3.94
C LYS A 121 -26.46 18.48 5.12
N ALA A 122 -25.15 18.54 4.89
CA ALA A 122 -24.13 18.42 5.93
C ALA A 122 -24.24 19.56 6.96
N ALA A 123 -24.59 20.77 6.52
CA ALA A 123 -24.78 21.92 7.40
C ALA A 123 -25.93 21.72 8.40
N GLU A 124 -26.99 20.99 8.04
CA GLU A 124 -28.09 20.64 8.97
C GLU A 124 -27.58 19.85 10.20
N TYR A 125 -26.47 19.12 10.06
CA TYR A 125 -25.85 18.30 11.09
C TYR A 125 -24.49 18.83 11.59
N MET A 126 -24.08 20.03 11.15
CA MET A 126 -22.76 20.63 11.43
C MET A 126 -21.58 19.72 11.02
N LEU A 127 -21.75 18.94 9.95
CA LEU A 127 -20.68 18.11 9.39
C LEU A 127 -19.82 18.92 8.41
N ASP A 128 -18.52 18.65 8.38
CA ASP A 128 -17.64 19.18 7.33
C ASP A 128 -18.02 18.54 5.98
N PRO A 129 -18.49 19.29 4.98
CA PRO A 129 -18.91 18.73 3.70
C PRO A 129 -17.78 18.05 2.92
N ARG A 130 -16.52 18.37 3.22
CA ARG A 130 -15.35 17.80 2.53
C ARG A 130 -15.20 16.29 2.77
N ILE A 131 -15.78 15.76 3.84
CA ILE A 131 -15.75 14.30 4.11
C ILE A 131 -16.48 13.50 3.02
N PHE A 132 -17.35 14.15 2.24
CA PHE A 132 -18.11 13.53 1.16
C PHE A 132 -17.48 13.74 -0.23
N ASP A 133 -16.36 14.46 -0.35
CA ASP A 133 -15.79 14.84 -1.66
C ASP A 133 -15.48 13.62 -2.56
N ALA A 134 -14.90 12.56 -1.98
CA ALA A 134 -14.61 11.35 -2.72
C ALA A 134 -15.89 10.69 -3.24
N LYS A 135 -16.93 10.62 -2.40
CA LYS A 135 -18.21 10.03 -2.72
C LYS A 135 -19.05 10.86 -3.69
N ALA A 136 -18.93 12.19 -3.66
CA ALA A 136 -19.61 13.08 -4.60
C ALA A 136 -19.31 12.71 -6.06
N THR A 137 -18.09 12.24 -6.35
CA THR A 137 -17.70 11.84 -7.71
C THR A 137 -18.43 10.59 -8.23
N GLU A 138 -19.06 9.80 -7.36
CA GLU A 138 -19.83 8.60 -7.74
C GLU A 138 -21.22 8.96 -8.30
N TYR A 139 -21.70 10.20 -8.08
CA TYR A 139 -23.07 10.67 -8.39
C TYR A 139 -23.12 11.74 -9.49
N ILE A 140 -22.12 11.79 -10.38
CA ILE A 140 -22.04 12.78 -11.48
C ILE A 140 -22.50 12.22 -12.84
N LYS A 141 -23.09 11.01 -12.87
CA LYS A 141 -23.52 10.38 -14.13
C LYS A 141 -24.77 11.06 -14.62
N ALA A 142 -24.98 11.14 -15.93
CA ALA A 142 -26.21 11.72 -16.49
C ALA A 142 -27.49 11.05 -15.94
N ALA A 143 -27.41 9.76 -15.56
CA ALA A 143 -28.51 9.02 -14.96
C ALA A 143 -28.93 9.55 -13.57
N ASP A 144 -28.07 10.26 -12.86
CA ASP A 144 -28.34 10.84 -11.53
C ASP A 144 -29.10 12.17 -11.61
N PHE A 145 -29.18 12.75 -12.80
CA PHE A 145 -29.80 14.05 -13.07
C PHE A 145 -31.08 13.88 -13.88
N MET A 146 -31.94 14.89 -13.80
CA MET A 146 -33.10 15.06 -14.65
C MET A 146 -32.66 15.33 -16.10
N ALA A 147 -33.63 15.40 -17.02
CA ALA A 147 -33.35 15.63 -18.44
C ALA A 147 -32.67 17.00 -18.72
N ASP A 148 -32.76 17.95 -17.79
CA ASP A 148 -32.04 19.23 -17.85
C ASP A 148 -30.54 19.11 -17.59
N GLY A 149 -30.07 17.94 -17.13
CA GLY A 149 -28.66 17.64 -16.88
C GLY A 149 -28.04 18.33 -15.66
N VAL A 150 -28.82 19.12 -14.90
CA VAL A 150 -28.34 19.95 -13.78
C VAL A 150 -29.14 19.75 -12.49
N THR A 151 -30.39 19.30 -12.58
CA THR A 151 -31.23 19.02 -11.40
C THR A 151 -31.07 17.56 -10.98
N LEU A 152 -30.81 17.31 -9.70
CA LEU A 152 -30.70 15.94 -9.17
C LEU A 152 -32.06 15.22 -9.18
N LYS A 153 -32.05 13.92 -9.46
CA LYS A 153 -33.24 13.07 -9.29
C LYS A 153 -33.54 12.85 -7.81
N LYS A 154 -34.82 12.64 -7.48
CA LYS A 154 -35.27 12.31 -6.11
C LYS A 154 -34.57 11.09 -5.50
N VAL A 155 -34.30 10.06 -6.30
CA VAL A 155 -33.61 8.84 -5.83
C VAL A 155 -32.16 9.15 -5.46
N THR A 156 -31.47 9.93 -6.29
CA THR A 156 -30.10 10.40 -6.06
C THR A 156 -30.04 11.30 -4.83
N MET A 157 -30.95 12.26 -4.72
CA MET A 157 -31.11 13.13 -3.55
C MET A 157 -31.25 12.32 -2.26
N LYS A 158 -32.18 11.34 -2.24
CA LYS A 158 -32.36 10.45 -1.09
C LYS A 158 -31.08 9.69 -0.74
N SER A 159 -30.37 9.15 -1.72
CA SER A 159 -29.11 8.44 -1.47
C SER A 159 -28.03 9.33 -0.86
N LEU A 160 -27.96 10.60 -1.28
CA LEU A 160 -27.03 11.58 -0.72
C LEU A 160 -27.45 11.97 0.72
N GLU A 161 -28.75 12.14 0.98
CA GLU A 161 -29.29 12.40 2.31
C GLU A 161 -29.05 11.24 3.28
N ASP A 162 -29.27 10.00 2.84
CA ASP A 162 -29.02 8.79 3.62
C ASP A 162 -27.53 8.69 3.99
N MET A 163 -26.63 9.05 3.06
CA MET A 163 -25.19 9.09 3.29
C MET A 163 -24.79 10.10 4.37
N VAL A 164 -25.34 11.33 4.30
CA VAL A 164 -25.09 12.38 5.31
C VAL A 164 -25.61 11.95 6.67
N THR A 165 -26.82 11.38 6.71
CA THR A 165 -27.46 10.92 7.94
C THR A 165 -26.67 9.78 8.59
N PHE A 166 -26.18 8.83 7.79
CA PHE A 166 -25.34 7.73 8.27
C PHE A 166 -24.03 8.23 8.89
N GLU A 167 -23.35 9.18 8.25
CA GLU A 167 -22.10 9.73 8.77
C GLU A 167 -22.33 10.53 10.07
N TYR A 168 -23.44 11.27 10.16
CA TYR A 168 -23.86 11.91 11.41
C TYR A 168 -24.08 10.90 12.53
N GLN A 169 -24.87 9.85 12.29
CA GLN A 169 -25.14 8.80 13.27
C GLN A 169 -23.86 8.14 13.78
N LYS A 170 -22.95 7.81 12.87
CA LYS A 170 -21.64 7.26 13.21
C LYS A 170 -20.81 8.18 14.11
N GLN A 171 -20.81 9.50 13.84
CA GLN A 171 -20.10 10.46 14.70
C GLN A 171 -20.74 10.60 16.08
N GLU A 172 -22.07 10.59 16.16
CA GLU A 172 -22.79 10.62 17.43
C GLU A 172 -22.58 9.35 18.27
N GLU A 173 -22.58 8.19 17.63
CA GLU A 173 -22.24 6.91 18.27
C GLU A 173 -20.81 6.92 18.82
N TYR A 174 -19.87 7.44 18.04
CA TYR A 174 -18.48 7.57 18.46
C TYR A 174 -18.32 8.55 19.64
N LYS A 175 -19.04 9.68 19.64
CA LYS A 175 -19.08 10.61 20.79
C LYS A 175 -19.66 9.95 22.04
N LYS A 176 -20.76 9.21 21.91
CA LYS A 176 -21.37 8.46 23.03
C LYS A 176 -20.40 7.41 23.57
N ALA A 177 -19.72 6.66 22.70
CA ALA A 177 -18.73 5.67 23.09
C ALA A 177 -17.57 6.30 23.90
N LYS A 178 -17.06 7.46 23.45
CA LYS A 178 -16.07 8.24 24.21
C LYS A 178 -16.57 8.65 25.58
N ALA A 179 -17.78 9.20 25.66
CA ALA A 179 -18.37 9.63 26.91
C ALA A 179 -18.54 8.45 27.90
N THR A 180 -18.98 7.29 27.41
CA THR A 180 -19.09 6.06 28.21
C THR A 180 -17.72 5.61 28.75
N ILE A 181 -16.68 5.63 27.91
CA ILE A 181 -15.31 5.30 28.32
C ILE A 181 -14.80 6.29 29.38
N SER A 182 -14.94 7.60 29.14
CA SER A 182 -14.53 8.63 30.08
C SER A 182 -15.26 8.49 31.42
N GLY A 183 -16.57 8.21 31.40
CA GLY A 183 -17.36 7.95 32.60
C GLY A 183 -16.84 6.74 33.39
N GLN A 184 -16.63 5.61 32.71
CA GLN A 184 -16.11 4.39 33.34
C GLN A 184 -14.70 4.57 33.92
N CYS A 185 -13.83 5.29 33.20
CA CYS A 185 -12.48 5.58 33.68
C CYS A 185 -12.51 6.52 34.90
N ALA A 186 -13.38 7.54 34.89
CA ALA A 186 -13.54 8.46 36.01
C ALA A 186 -14.04 7.72 37.28
N GLU A 187 -14.97 6.79 37.16
CA GLU A 187 -15.44 5.93 38.27
C GLU A 187 -14.30 5.11 38.89
N TYR A 188 -13.33 4.67 38.08
CA TYR A 188 -12.17 3.91 38.53
C TYR A 188 -10.95 4.78 38.89
N GLY A 189 -11.02 6.10 38.74
CA GLY A 189 -9.88 7.00 38.96
C GLY A 189 -8.75 6.81 37.94
N MET A 190 -9.08 6.38 36.72
CA MET A 190 -8.15 6.08 35.64
C MET A 190 -8.20 7.16 34.54
N THR A 191 -7.13 7.26 33.75
CA THR A 191 -7.08 8.14 32.58
C THR A 191 -7.80 7.51 31.38
N ASP A 192 -8.62 8.27 30.67
CA ASP A 192 -9.47 7.78 29.58
C ASP A 192 -8.78 7.73 28.20
N GLN A 193 -7.78 8.58 27.95
CA GLN A 193 -7.14 8.74 26.65
C GLN A 193 -6.61 7.44 26.01
N PRO A 194 -5.95 6.53 26.74
CA PRO A 194 -5.47 5.27 26.17
C PRO A 194 -6.63 4.42 25.63
N TYR A 195 -7.73 4.37 26.35
CA TYR A 195 -8.92 3.57 26.02
C TYR A 195 -9.73 4.20 24.88
N ILE A 196 -9.83 5.54 24.85
CA ILE A 196 -10.45 6.25 23.73
C ILE A 196 -9.75 5.93 22.40
N ARG A 197 -8.41 5.84 22.39
CA ARG A 197 -7.66 5.45 21.19
C ARG A 197 -7.94 4.02 20.75
N MET A 198 -8.26 3.12 21.68
CA MET A 198 -8.61 1.73 21.34
C MET A 198 -9.89 1.62 20.50
N LEU A 199 -10.79 2.62 20.53
CA LEU A 199 -11.98 2.66 19.67
C LEU A 199 -11.66 2.71 18.16
N GLU A 200 -10.41 2.98 17.77
CA GLU A 200 -9.98 2.92 16.36
C GLU A 200 -9.95 1.48 15.82
N VAL A 201 -9.77 0.49 16.70
CA VAL A 201 -9.56 -0.93 16.32
C VAL A 201 -10.38 -1.92 17.14
N MET A 202 -11.07 -1.46 18.18
CA MET A 202 -11.87 -2.28 19.10
C MET A 202 -13.28 -1.70 19.26
N THR A 203 -14.23 -2.56 19.60
CA THR A 203 -15.59 -2.17 19.93
C THR A 203 -15.66 -1.55 21.33
N LEU A 204 -16.70 -0.74 21.58
CA LEU A 204 -16.93 -0.16 22.91
C LEU A 204 -16.96 -1.22 24.02
N VAL A 205 -17.58 -2.37 23.76
CA VAL A 205 -17.68 -3.46 24.75
C VAL A 205 -16.30 -4.01 25.12
N GLU A 206 -15.45 -4.28 24.14
CA GLU A 206 -14.11 -4.80 24.38
C GLU A 206 -13.23 -3.77 25.12
N VAL A 207 -13.38 -2.48 24.79
CA VAL A 207 -12.67 -1.40 25.51
C VAL A 207 -13.12 -1.31 26.96
N LEU A 208 -14.44 -1.39 27.24
CA LEU A 208 -14.96 -1.39 28.62
C LEU A 208 -14.48 -2.61 29.41
N GLU A 209 -14.37 -3.78 28.78
CA GLU A 209 -13.81 -4.97 29.41
C GLU A 209 -12.32 -4.81 29.74
N GLN A 210 -11.55 -4.18 28.85
CA GLN A 210 -10.14 -3.86 29.10
C GLN A 210 -10.00 -2.87 30.28
N ILE A 211 -10.80 -1.80 30.32
CA ILE A 211 -10.81 -0.84 31.43
C ILE A 211 -11.05 -1.55 32.76
N LYS A 212 -12.06 -2.43 32.80
CA LYS A 212 -12.40 -3.21 34.00
C LYS A 212 -11.26 -4.13 34.42
N SER A 213 -10.64 -4.82 33.47
CA SER A 213 -9.51 -5.72 33.74
C SER A 213 -8.32 -4.97 34.35
N ASP A 214 -7.96 -3.84 33.76
CA ASP A 214 -6.84 -3.00 34.22
C ASP A 214 -7.10 -2.42 35.62
N TYR A 215 -8.33 -1.97 35.87
CA TYR A 215 -8.76 -1.51 37.20
C TYR A 215 -8.62 -2.61 38.26
N LEU A 216 -9.13 -3.82 37.97
CA LEU A 216 -9.05 -4.95 38.90
C LEU A 216 -7.60 -5.35 39.18
N PHE A 217 -6.75 -5.32 38.16
CA PHE A 217 -5.32 -5.59 38.32
C PHE A 217 -4.63 -4.55 39.22
N GLU A 218 -4.86 -3.26 38.98
CA GLU A 218 -4.24 -2.19 39.79
C GLU A 218 -4.77 -2.22 41.24
N LYS A 219 -6.06 -2.51 41.44
CA LYS A 219 -6.65 -2.68 42.77
C LYS A 219 -6.00 -3.83 43.53
N GLN A 220 -5.86 -5.02 42.91
CA GLN A 220 -5.20 -6.18 43.53
C GLN A 220 -3.74 -5.88 43.89
N LYS A 221 -3.02 -5.16 43.01
CA LYS A 221 -1.65 -4.74 43.26
C LYS A 221 -1.54 -3.75 44.43
N GLN A 222 -2.47 -2.81 44.55
CA GLN A 222 -2.51 -1.87 45.67
C GLN A 222 -2.84 -2.58 47.00
N GLU A 223 -3.80 -3.50 47.01
CA GLU A 223 -4.14 -4.31 48.19
C GLU A 223 -2.94 -5.16 48.64
N MET A 224 -2.22 -5.78 47.71
CA MET A 224 -1.00 -6.54 48.02
C MET A 224 0.11 -5.67 48.60
N ARG A 225 0.30 -4.45 48.07
CA ARG A 225 1.27 -3.48 48.60
C ARG A 225 0.92 -3.05 50.02
N LYS A 226 -0.34 -2.70 50.27
CA LYS A 226 -0.83 -2.32 51.61
C LYS A 226 -0.66 -3.47 52.60
N ALA A 227 -1.04 -4.69 52.24
CA ALA A 227 -0.87 -5.86 53.10
C ALA A 227 0.61 -6.14 53.43
N LYS A 228 1.51 -5.91 52.47
CA LYS A 228 2.97 -6.04 52.69
C LYS A 228 3.49 -4.94 53.63
N GLU A 229 3.09 -3.70 53.42
CA GLU A 229 3.45 -2.54 54.26
C GLU A 229 2.93 -2.72 55.70
N GLU A 230 1.68 -3.16 55.88
CA GLU A 230 1.11 -3.46 57.20
C GLU A 230 1.86 -4.60 57.91
N ARG A 231 2.19 -5.68 57.19
CA ARG A 231 2.97 -6.79 57.75
C ARG A 231 4.37 -6.33 58.17
N GLU A 232 5.02 -5.48 57.37
CA GLU A 232 6.35 -4.94 57.68
C GLU A 232 6.31 -4.00 58.89
N GLN A 233 5.29 -3.15 59.01
CA GLN A 233 5.07 -2.30 60.18
C GLN A 233 4.82 -3.12 61.45
N LEU A 234 4.02 -4.18 61.37
CA LEU A 234 3.78 -5.08 62.50
C LEU A 234 5.07 -5.78 62.96
N LEU A 235 5.90 -6.26 62.02
CA LEU A 235 7.19 -6.86 62.32
C LEU A 235 8.18 -5.86 62.93
N ALA A 236 8.21 -4.62 62.43
CA ALA A 236 9.02 -3.55 63.01
C ALA A 236 8.59 -3.23 64.44
N ALA A 237 7.28 -3.06 64.69
CA ALA A 237 6.75 -2.80 66.02
C ALA A 237 6.99 -3.98 67.00
N GLN A 238 7.01 -5.23 66.51
CA GLN A 238 7.40 -6.38 67.32
C GLN A 238 8.88 -6.35 67.68
N ARG A 239 9.76 -6.05 66.71
CA ARG A 239 11.20 -5.91 66.96
C ARG A 239 11.53 -4.79 67.95
N ASP A 240 10.84 -3.65 67.86
CA ASP A 240 11.04 -2.54 68.80
C ASP A 240 10.65 -2.95 70.23
N LYS A 241 9.54 -3.69 70.39
CA LYS A 241 9.13 -4.25 71.70
C LYS A 241 10.11 -5.30 72.23
N GLU A 242 10.64 -6.16 71.37
CA GLU A 242 11.66 -7.14 71.74
C GLU A 242 12.97 -6.46 72.15
N GLN A 243 13.40 -5.41 71.46
CA GLN A 243 14.60 -4.62 71.84
C GLN A 243 14.40 -3.88 73.18
N GLU A 244 13.22 -3.33 73.45
CA GLU A 244 12.88 -2.74 74.75
C GLU A 244 12.84 -3.79 75.88
N GLN A 245 12.39 -5.02 75.61
CA GLN A 245 12.43 -6.12 76.58
C GLN A 245 13.84 -6.64 76.83
N VAL A 246 14.70 -6.73 75.80
CA VAL A 246 16.09 -7.15 75.94
C VAL A 246 16.92 -6.11 76.69
N GLN A 247 16.65 -4.80 76.52
CA GLN A 247 17.26 -3.75 77.34
C GLN A 247 16.79 -3.76 78.81
N LYS A 248 15.60 -4.31 79.10
CA LYS A 248 15.11 -4.50 80.49
C LYS A 248 15.58 -5.80 81.15
N SER A 249 16.09 -6.77 80.37
CA SER A 249 16.55 -8.08 80.84
C SER A 249 18.06 -8.26 80.68
N SER A 250 18.85 -7.30 81.15
CA SER A 250 20.26 -7.54 81.49
C SER A 250 20.40 -7.77 83.00
N GLU A 251 19.89 -8.90 83.48
CA GLU A 251 20.33 -9.55 84.73
C GLU A 251 20.61 -11.04 84.45
N THR A 252 21.73 -11.49 85.00
CA THR A 252 22.50 -12.71 84.70
C THR A 252 21.77 -14.06 84.91
N PRO A 253 22.18 -15.13 84.20
CA PRO A 253 21.62 -16.47 84.31
C PRO A 253 22.10 -17.22 85.57
N LYS A 254 21.22 -18.00 86.21
CA LYS A 254 21.59 -18.96 87.25
C LYS A 254 21.34 -20.39 86.79
N ILE A 255 22.43 -21.17 86.76
CA ILE A 255 22.45 -22.64 86.69
C ILE A 255 22.60 -23.12 88.14
N ASP A 256 21.81 -24.11 88.55
CA ASP A 256 21.84 -24.74 89.89
C ASP A 256 22.52 -26.13 89.79
N PRO A 257 23.57 -26.43 90.60
CA PRO A 257 24.36 -27.65 90.47
C PRO A 257 24.18 -28.60 91.67
N GLU A 258 23.11 -29.42 91.74
CA GLU A 258 23.18 -30.65 92.57
C GLU A 258 22.15 -31.78 92.34
N THR A 259 21.42 -31.85 91.23
CA THR A 259 20.72 -33.09 90.84
C THR A 259 20.60 -33.20 89.33
N GLY A 260 21.56 -33.88 88.71
CA GLY A 260 21.58 -34.17 87.27
C GLY A 260 20.62 -35.29 86.90
N GLU A 261 19.32 -35.03 86.87
CA GLU A 261 18.36 -35.84 86.10
C GLU A 261 17.20 -35.01 85.53
N ILE A 262 16.92 -35.28 84.25
CA ILE A 262 15.92 -34.69 83.37
C ILE A 262 14.68 -35.58 83.40
N LEU A 263 13.48 -35.00 83.54
CA LEU A 263 12.20 -35.61 83.17
C LEU A 263 11.22 -34.45 82.89
N ASP A 264 10.26 -34.47 81.98
CA ASP A 264 9.72 -35.37 80.96
C ASP A 264 8.46 -34.58 80.52
N GLY A 265 8.20 -34.28 79.26
CA GLY A 265 7.47 -35.19 78.40
C GLY A 265 6.54 -34.37 77.50
N GLY A 266 6.55 -34.70 76.21
CA GLY A 266 5.79 -33.96 75.20
C GLY A 266 6.13 -34.42 73.79
N GLN A 267 5.99 -35.73 73.56
CA GLN A 267 6.27 -36.39 72.29
C GLN A 267 5.05 -36.31 71.34
N LEU A 268 5.34 -35.89 70.10
CA LEU A 268 4.70 -36.21 68.81
C LEU A 268 3.19 -35.96 68.59
N SER A 269 2.92 -35.18 67.54
CA SER A 269 1.95 -35.59 66.51
C SER A 269 2.47 -35.14 65.13
N HIS A 270 2.78 -36.10 64.28
CA HIS A 270 3.02 -35.90 62.85
C HIS A 270 1.74 -35.37 62.16
N PRO A 271 1.85 -34.54 61.11
CA PRO A 271 0.70 -34.18 60.30
C PRO A 271 0.38 -35.34 59.35
N ASP A 272 -0.81 -35.91 59.48
CA ASP A 272 -1.36 -36.82 58.49
C ASP A 272 -1.61 -36.06 57.18
N GLN A 273 -0.95 -36.53 56.12
CA GLN A 273 -1.43 -36.35 54.75
C GLN A 273 -2.60 -37.31 54.54
N GLU A 274 -3.79 -36.77 54.28
CA GLU A 274 -4.70 -37.41 53.35
C GLU A 274 -5.30 -36.39 52.39
N THR A 275 -4.97 -36.64 51.12
CA THR A 275 -5.56 -36.13 49.90
C THR A 275 -7.07 -36.30 49.87
N LEU A 276 -7.81 -35.35 49.28
CA LEU A 276 -8.54 -35.59 48.03
C LEU A 276 -9.29 -34.35 47.51
N ALA A 277 -8.95 -34.03 46.26
CA ALA A 277 -9.85 -33.69 45.15
C ALA A 277 -10.68 -32.39 45.18
N GLY A 278 -10.43 -31.58 44.15
CA GLY A 278 -11.48 -30.73 43.56
C GLY A 278 -11.09 -29.28 43.27
N SER A 279 -10.01 -29.00 42.54
CA SER A 279 -9.87 -27.72 41.84
C SER A 279 -9.98 -27.95 40.33
N GLU A 280 -11.14 -27.64 39.76
CA GLU A 280 -11.25 -27.40 38.33
C GLU A 280 -10.29 -26.27 37.96
N ASN A 281 -9.54 -26.47 36.88
CA ASN A 281 -8.52 -25.54 36.40
C ASN A 281 -9.14 -24.18 36.04
N GLU A 282 -8.75 -23.12 36.75
CA GLU A 282 -8.97 -21.74 36.28
C GLU A 282 -8.30 -21.54 34.90
N PRO A 283 -8.93 -20.78 33.98
CA PRO A 283 -8.32 -20.46 32.69
C PRO A 283 -7.03 -19.65 32.90
N LYS A 284 -5.93 -20.15 32.34
CA LYS A 284 -4.56 -19.63 32.51
C LYS A 284 -4.49 -18.13 32.19
N ARG A 285 -3.96 -17.33 33.13
CA ARG A 285 -3.63 -15.91 32.93
C ARG A 285 -2.25 -15.77 32.28
N TYR A 286 -2.18 -15.03 31.18
CA TYR A 286 -0.93 -14.71 30.47
C TYR A 286 -0.41 -13.35 30.92
N THR A 287 0.84 -13.25 31.36
CA THR A 287 1.40 -12.03 31.98
C THR A 287 2.29 -11.20 31.07
N GLN A 288 2.60 -11.68 29.86
CA GLN A 288 3.50 -11.00 28.91
C GLN A 288 3.01 -11.17 27.47
N LYS A 289 2.98 -10.06 26.71
CA LYS A 289 2.67 -9.99 25.29
C LYS A 289 3.85 -9.33 24.59
N MET A 290 4.44 -10.01 23.62
CA MET A 290 5.43 -9.42 22.72
C MET A 290 4.77 -9.12 21.38
N THR A 291 5.00 -7.93 20.83
CA THR A 291 4.56 -7.53 19.50
C THR A 291 5.79 -7.05 18.75
N LEU A 292 6.06 -7.65 17.60
CA LEU A 292 7.15 -7.26 16.71
C LEU A 292 6.54 -6.65 15.45
N GLU A 293 6.78 -5.37 15.24
CA GLU A 293 6.37 -4.64 14.04
C GLU A 293 7.60 -4.35 13.20
N VAL A 294 7.55 -4.70 11.91
CA VAL A 294 8.65 -4.55 10.96
C VAL A 294 8.14 -3.85 9.72
N TYR A 295 8.81 -2.77 9.32
CA TYR A 295 8.50 -2.01 8.12
C TYR A 295 9.37 -2.47 6.96
N PHE A 296 8.76 -2.64 5.79
CA PHE A 296 9.44 -3.02 4.56
C PHE A 296 9.25 -1.91 3.52
N THR A 297 10.32 -1.61 2.78
CA THR A 297 10.26 -0.63 1.69
C THR A 297 9.64 -1.22 0.43
N GLU A 298 9.76 -2.54 0.23
CA GLU A 298 9.22 -3.24 -0.94
C GLU A 298 8.46 -4.51 -0.58
N THR A 299 7.50 -4.88 -1.44
CA THR A 299 6.69 -6.11 -1.27
C THR A 299 7.56 -7.37 -1.30
N ALA A 300 8.65 -7.38 -2.09
CA ALA A 300 9.57 -8.51 -2.17
C ALA A 300 10.28 -8.79 -0.83
N GLU A 301 10.62 -7.75 -0.07
CA GLU A 301 11.26 -7.89 1.25
C GLU A 301 10.29 -8.47 2.28
N LYS A 302 9.04 -7.99 2.27
CA LYS A 302 7.94 -8.51 3.08
C LYS A 302 7.68 -9.98 2.77
N ASP A 303 7.67 -10.37 1.49
CA ASP A 303 7.38 -11.75 1.09
C ASP A 303 8.57 -12.68 1.43
N ARG A 304 9.81 -12.22 1.28
CA ARG A 304 11.00 -12.93 1.76
C ARG A 304 10.97 -13.13 3.28
N PHE A 305 10.57 -12.11 4.04
CA PHE A 305 10.42 -12.20 5.50
C PHE A 305 9.34 -13.21 5.90
N LYS A 306 8.18 -13.21 5.22
CA LYS A 306 7.13 -14.21 5.43
C LYS A 306 7.61 -15.62 5.12
N SER A 307 8.31 -15.82 4.00
CA SER A 307 8.88 -17.13 3.66
C SER A 307 9.91 -17.59 4.70
N GLY A 308 10.74 -16.69 5.23
CA GLY A 308 11.68 -16.99 6.29
C GLY A 308 10.99 -17.40 7.60
N LEU A 309 9.94 -16.70 8.01
CA LEU A 309 9.13 -17.10 9.17
C LEU A 309 8.55 -18.50 9.00
N SER A 310 8.00 -18.80 7.82
CA SER A 310 7.43 -20.13 7.55
C SER A 310 8.48 -21.24 7.57
N GLN A 311 9.71 -20.97 7.09
CA GLN A 311 10.82 -21.93 7.19
C GLN A 311 11.24 -22.19 8.63
N LEU A 312 11.13 -21.20 9.52
CA LEU A 312 11.39 -21.33 10.95
C LEU A 312 10.20 -21.91 11.74
N GLY A 313 9.14 -22.35 11.07
CA GLY A 313 7.96 -22.95 11.68
C GLY A 313 6.92 -21.94 12.19
N PHE A 314 7.04 -20.67 11.81
CA PHE A 314 6.12 -19.59 12.18
C PHE A 314 5.23 -19.14 11.01
N ASP A 315 3.93 -19.04 11.26
CA ASP A 315 2.88 -18.71 10.33
C ASP A 315 2.42 -17.27 10.58
N PHE A 316 2.23 -16.54 9.48
CA PHE A 316 1.74 -15.17 9.52
C PHE A 316 0.31 -15.11 10.10
N LYS A 317 0.06 -14.18 11.04
CA LYS A 317 -1.22 -13.98 11.74
C LYS A 317 -1.71 -15.18 12.57
N LYS A 318 -0.82 -16.09 12.95
CA LYS A 318 -1.14 -17.18 13.86
C LYS A 318 -0.63 -16.88 15.26
N ASN A 319 -1.50 -17.06 16.25
CA ASN A 319 -1.11 -16.95 17.66
C ASN A 319 -0.40 -18.24 18.07
N TYR A 320 0.86 -18.12 18.50
CA TYR A 320 1.66 -19.24 18.98
C TYR A 320 1.60 -19.30 20.51
N GLN A 321 1.16 -20.44 21.04
CA GLN A 321 1.21 -20.72 22.47
C GLN A 321 2.37 -21.67 22.74
N VAL A 322 3.36 -21.24 23.52
CA VAL A 322 4.42 -22.12 24.00
C VAL A 322 3.99 -22.67 25.35
N SER A 323 3.59 -23.94 25.40
CA SER A 323 3.33 -24.63 26.67
C SER A 323 4.64 -25.16 27.27
N GLY A 324 4.94 -24.79 28.51
CA GLY A 324 6.12 -25.26 29.24
C GLY A 324 7.21 -24.21 29.49
N TYR A 325 6.90 -22.92 29.33
CA TYR A 325 7.84 -21.82 29.60
C TYR A 325 8.11 -21.69 31.12
N GLN A 326 9.05 -22.47 31.64
CA GLN A 326 9.65 -22.27 32.96
C GLN A 326 11.06 -21.72 32.76
N ARG A 327 11.37 -20.62 33.45
CA ARG A 327 12.68 -19.94 33.57
C ARG A 327 13.72 -20.38 32.54
N ILE A 328 13.85 -19.60 31.46
CA ILE A 328 15.05 -19.65 30.63
C ILE A 328 16.15 -18.92 31.40
N GLU A 329 17.19 -19.63 31.83
CA GLU A 329 18.40 -18.97 32.34
C GLU A 329 19.00 -18.13 31.20
N PRO A 330 19.38 -16.87 31.45
CA PRO A 330 19.95 -16.01 30.42
C PRO A 330 21.24 -16.64 29.89
N LEU A 331 21.28 -16.92 28.57
CA LEU A 331 22.52 -17.36 27.92
C LEU A 331 23.54 -16.22 27.94
N THR A 332 24.79 -16.58 28.20
CA THR A 332 25.94 -15.69 28.02
C THR A 332 26.25 -15.50 26.53
N GLN A 333 26.94 -14.41 26.19
CA GLN A 333 27.32 -14.08 24.82
C GLN A 333 28.12 -15.20 24.13
N ALA A 334 28.91 -15.98 24.90
CA ALA A 334 29.70 -17.10 24.40
C ALA A 334 28.81 -18.30 24.00
N GLU A 335 27.80 -18.61 24.81
CA GLU A 335 26.87 -19.73 24.56
C GLU A 335 25.95 -19.43 23.36
N LEU A 336 25.63 -18.15 23.15
CA LEU A 336 24.84 -17.71 21.99
C LEU A 336 25.60 -17.85 20.66
N ALA A 337 26.92 -17.59 20.66
CA ALA A 337 27.79 -17.69 19.49
C ALA A 337 28.00 -19.16 19.07
N GLU A 338 28.18 -20.06 20.03
CA GLU A 338 28.36 -21.49 19.78
C GLU A 338 27.11 -22.15 19.18
N GLN A 339 25.90 -21.75 19.60
CA GLN A 339 24.65 -22.29 19.06
C GLN A 339 24.27 -21.77 17.67
N ASN A 340 24.63 -20.52 17.35
CA ASN A 340 24.21 -19.87 16.10
C ASN A 340 25.33 -19.78 15.05
N GLY A 341 26.51 -20.32 15.35
CA GLY A 341 27.60 -20.50 14.40
C GLY A 341 28.19 -19.18 13.86
N TRP A 342 28.32 -18.17 14.71
CA TRP A 342 28.99 -16.91 14.39
C TRP A 342 30.35 -16.81 15.07
#